data_AF-A0A2C5WAB2-F1
#
_entry.id   AF-A0A2C5WAB2-F1
#
_cell.length_a   1.000
_cell.length_b   1.000
_cell.length_c   1.000
_cell.angle_alpha   90.00
_cell.angle_beta   90.00
_cell.angle_gamma   90.00
#
_symmetry.space_group_name_H-M   'P 1'
#
loop_
_entity.id
_entity.type
_entity.pdbx_description
1 polymer ?
#
loop_
_entity_poly.entity_id
_entity_poly.type
_entity_poly.pdbx_seq_one_letter_code
_entity_poly.pdbx_strand_id
1 'polypeptide(L)'
;MKKDDKNLEDLITDFLSKVESGTELLQKKFGTRNILRLWRSKQIERCGEITDEIQYELHGVGCAIHFPSESVDFDYGSDNRIDGFDVWRLYIYASDRPSKYKKYCDKKTIEKEFQEYIASDRIEKMSTSDNLYVLVRPELTGK
;
A
#
# COMPACT_ATOMS: atom_id res chain seq x y z
N MET A 1 17.72 10.21 -23.26
CA MET A 1 17.20 8.94 -22.70
C MET A 1 15.69 9.01 -22.73
N LYS A 2 15.01 8.08 -23.42
CA LYS A 2 13.56 7.93 -23.23
C LYS A 2 13.38 7.43 -21.80
N LYS A 3 12.70 8.21 -20.98
CA LYS A 3 12.29 7.78 -19.64
C LYS A 3 11.24 6.71 -19.91
N ASP A 4 11.50 5.46 -19.54
CA ASP A 4 10.45 4.44 -19.60
C ASP A 4 9.31 4.93 -18.72
N ASP A 5 8.20 5.32 -19.34
CA ASP A 5 7.03 5.79 -18.62
C ASP A 5 6.48 4.61 -17.82
N LYS A 6 6.67 4.70 -16.49
CA LYS A 6 6.17 3.71 -15.54
C LYS A 6 4.66 3.55 -15.70
N ASN A 7 4.21 2.29 -15.73
CA ASN A 7 2.79 1.96 -15.87
C ASN A 7 2.13 1.74 -14.49
N LEU A 8 0.82 1.43 -14.47
CA LEU A 8 0.09 1.28 -13.21
C LEU A 8 0.57 0.06 -12.42
N GLU A 9 0.97 -1.03 -13.08
CA GLU A 9 1.55 -2.20 -12.42
C GLU A 9 2.90 -1.88 -11.75
N ASP A 10 3.75 -1.06 -12.39
CA ASP A 10 4.98 -0.55 -11.77
C ASP A 10 4.69 0.26 -10.49
N LEU A 11 3.61 1.07 -10.49
CA LEU A 11 3.20 1.85 -9.33
C LEU A 11 2.66 0.95 -8.21
N ILE A 12 1.78 0.01 -8.54
CA ILE A 12 1.19 -0.93 -7.58
C ILE A 12 2.29 -1.80 -6.96
N THR A 13 3.17 -2.37 -7.78
CA THR A 13 4.24 -3.25 -7.29
C THR A 13 5.21 -2.52 -6.37
N ASP A 14 5.56 -1.27 -6.70
CA ASP A 14 6.43 -0.44 -5.86
C ASP A 14 5.75 -0.07 -4.53
N PHE A 15 4.47 0.34 -4.58
CA PHE A 15 3.65 0.58 -3.39
C PHE A 15 3.64 -0.65 -2.47
N LEU A 16 3.31 -1.82 -3.01
CA LEU A 16 3.24 -3.07 -2.26
C LEU A 16 4.60 -3.47 -1.67
N SER A 17 5.68 -3.30 -2.44
CA SER A 17 7.04 -3.54 -1.93
C SER A 17 7.40 -2.62 -0.78
N LYS A 18 6.92 -1.37 -0.79
CA LYS A 18 7.14 -0.42 0.30
C LYS A 18 6.32 -0.76 1.54
N VAL A 19 5.07 -1.19 1.37
CA VAL A 19 4.22 -1.71 2.47
C VAL A 19 4.88 -2.93 3.11
N GLU A 20 5.34 -3.90 2.32
CA GLU A 20 6.04 -5.09 2.80
C GLU A 20 7.27 -4.69 3.63
N SER A 21 8.14 -3.84 3.08
CA SER A 21 9.34 -3.37 3.77
C SER A 21 9.02 -2.65 5.09
N GLY A 22 7.99 -1.80 5.12
CA GLY A 22 7.58 -1.09 6.33
C GLY A 22 6.99 -2.03 7.39
N THR A 23 6.16 -2.99 6.97
CA THR A 23 5.53 -3.95 7.89
C THR A 23 6.53 -4.96 8.44
N GLU A 24 7.60 -5.29 7.72
CA GLU A 24 8.73 -6.05 8.27
C GLU A 24 9.42 -5.30 9.42
N LEU A 25 9.56 -3.97 9.33
CA LEU A 25 10.11 -3.15 10.42
C LEU A 25 9.17 -3.14 11.63
N LEU A 26 7.86 -3.02 11.39
CA LEU A 26 6.85 -3.17 12.45
C LEU A 26 6.96 -4.54 13.12
N GLN A 27 7.10 -5.62 12.35
CA GLN A 27 7.24 -6.96 12.89
C GLN A 27 8.50 -7.13 13.73
N LYS A 28 9.63 -6.57 13.28
CA LYS A 28 10.89 -6.59 14.03
C LYS A 28 10.76 -5.86 15.38
N LYS A 29 10.03 -4.74 15.43
CA LYS A 29 9.86 -3.95 16.66
C LYS A 29 8.79 -4.50 17.60
N PHE A 30 7.62 -4.82 17.06
CA PHE A 30 6.40 -5.10 17.84
C PHE A 30 6.01 -6.57 17.83
N GLY A 31 6.74 -7.43 17.13
CA GLY A 31 6.45 -8.86 16.99
C GLY A 31 5.31 -9.19 16.03
N THR A 32 4.73 -8.19 15.37
CA THR A 32 3.62 -8.36 14.40
C THR A 32 3.68 -7.31 13.30
N ARG A 33 3.27 -7.69 12.08
CA ARG A 33 3.08 -6.78 10.95
C ARG A 33 1.84 -5.90 11.10
N ASN A 34 0.82 -6.41 11.80
CA ASN A 34 -0.42 -5.70 12.09
C ASN A 34 -0.43 -5.24 13.56
N ILE A 35 -0.15 -3.95 13.76
CA ILE A 35 -0.08 -3.34 15.09
C ILE A 35 -1.41 -2.72 15.54
N LEU A 36 -2.49 -2.77 14.74
CA LEU A 36 -3.80 -2.22 15.12
C LEU A 36 -4.32 -2.81 16.44
N ARG A 37 -4.11 -4.12 16.65
CA ARG A 37 -4.56 -4.76 17.89
C ARG A 37 -3.82 -4.20 19.11
N LEU A 38 -2.53 -3.89 18.97
CA LEU A 38 -1.75 -3.29 20.04
C LEU A 38 -2.30 -1.90 20.40
N TRP A 39 -2.61 -1.08 19.40
CA TRP A 39 -3.23 0.24 19.61
C TRP A 39 -4.63 0.14 20.23
N ARG A 40 -5.51 -0.72 19.69
CA ARG A 40 -6.87 -0.93 20.22
C ARG A 40 -6.88 -1.49 21.64
N SER A 41 -5.83 -2.20 22.04
CA SER A 41 -5.65 -2.70 23.41
C SER A 41 -4.78 -1.78 24.29
N LYS A 42 -4.46 -0.56 23.82
CA LYS A 42 -3.70 0.46 24.54
C LYS A 42 -2.27 0.05 24.92
N GLN A 43 -1.67 -0.87 24.17
CA GLN A 43 -0.27 -1.30 24.35
C GLN A 43 0.71 -0.36 23.64
N ILE A 44 0.25 0.36 22.61
CA ILE A 44 1.01 1.38 21.90
C ILE A 44 0.12 2.60 21.66
N GLU A 45 0.75 3.75 21.47
CA GLU A 45 0.08 4.98 21.07
C GLU A 45 -0.36 4.95 19.60
N ARG A 46 -1.21 5.90 19.21
CA ARG A 46 -1.67 6.04 17.81
C ARG A 46 -0.51 6.37 16.86
N CYS A 47 0.43 7.18 17.32
CA CYS A 47 1.63 7.57 16.58
C CYS A 47 2.86 7.20 17.40
N GLY A 48 3.93 6.78 16.74
CA GLY A 48 5.18 6.48 17.44
C GLY A 48 6.30 6.14 16.48
N GLU A 49 7.45 5.83 17.05
CA GLU A 49 8.64 5.47 16.28
C GLU A 49 8.67 3.98 16.00
N ILE A 50 9.20 3.60 14.84
CA ILE A 50 9.69 2.26 14.51
C ILE A 50 11.21 2.24 14.75
N THR A 51 11.93 3.20 14.18
CA THR A 51 13.35 3.48 14.49
C THR A 51 13.50 4.99 14.73
N ASP A 52 14.70 5.46 15.05
CA ASP A 52 14.98 6.89 15.27
C ASP A 52 14.59 7.78 14.07
N GLU A 53 14.52 7.21 12.87
CA GLU A 53 14.24 7.92 11.61
C GLU A 53 12.90 7.53 10.95
N ILE A 54 12.23 6.49 11.46
CA ILE A 54 11.04 5.91 10.83
C ILE A 54 9.90 5.91 11.84
N GLN A 55 8.76 6.47 11.47
CA GLN A 55 7.59 6.60 12.34
C GLN A 55 6.39 5.85 11.76
N TYR A 56 5.45 5.49 12.63
CA TYR A 56 4.13 4.98 12.25
C TYR A 56 3.03 5.92 12.74
N GLU A 57 1.94 5.98 11.97
CA GLU A 57 0.69 6.61 12.36
C GLU A 57 -0.47 5.66 12.05
N LEU A 58 -1.23 5.27 13.07
CA LEU A 58 -2.42 4.46 12.92
C LEU A 58 -3.66 5.31 12.69
N HIS A 59 -4.53 4.81 11.82
CA HIS A 59 -5.81 5.39 11.47
C HIS A 59 -6.80 4.27 11.16
N GLY A 60 -8.11 4.50 11.31
CA GLY A 60 -9.18 3.55 10.92
C GLY A 60 -8.83 2.06 11.08
N VAL A 61 -8.59 1.41 9.95
CA VAL A 61 -8.13 0.01 9.84
C VAL A 61 -6.75 -0.11 9.18
N GLY A 62 -5.94 0.94 9.19
CA GLY A 62 -4.66 1.03 8.50
C GLY A 62 -3.53 1.64 9.30
N CYS A 63 -2.42 1.85 8.60
CA CYS A 63 -1.20 2.44 9.11
C CYS A 63 -0.51 3.23 7.99
N ALA A 64 -0.09 4.44 8.31
CA ALA A 64 0.93 5.16 7.55
C ALA A 64 2.31 4.87 8.17
N ILE A 65 3.32 4.67 7.33
CA ILE A 65 4.71 4.57 7.74
C ILE A 65 5.49 5.69 7.05
N HIS A 66 6.16 6.50 7.85
CA HIS A 66 6.92 7.66 7.41
C HIS A 66 8.42 7.32 7.47
N PHE A 67 9.06 7.31 6.32
CA PHE A 67 10.51 7.21 6.15
C PHE A 67 11.10 8.62 5.97
N PRO A 68 12.43 8.79 6.07
CA PRO A 68 13.06 10.11 5.97
C PRO A 68 12.71 10.93 4.72
N SER A 69 12.49 10.26 3.59
CA SER A 69 12.27 10.91 2.30
C SER A 69 10.89 10.66 1.69
N GLU A 70 10.09 9.77 2.28
CA GLU A 70 8.87 9.27 1.65
C GLU A 70 7.96 8.56 2.65
N SER A 71 6.68 8.41 2.33
CA SER A 71 5.70 7.70 3.15
C SER A 71 4.94 6.63 2.37
N VAL A 72 4.30 5.72 3.09
CA VAL A 72 3.33 4.77 2.54
C VAL A 72 2.15 4.63 3.49
N ASP A 73 0.93 4.82 2.99
CA ASP A 73 -0.34 4.65 3.71
C ASP A 73 -1.06 3.42 3.14
N PHE A 74 -1.42 2.48 4.02
CA PHE A 74 -2.12 1.27 3.65
C PHE A 74 -3.16 0.89 4.69
N ASP A 75 -4.18 0.13 4.27
CA ASP A 75 -5.13 -0.50 5.18
C ASP A 75 -4.78 -1.99 5.35
N TYR A 76 -5.02 -2.50 6.56
CA TYR A 76 -5.00 -3.93 6.80
C TYR A 76 -6.30 -4.54 6.28
N GLY A 77 -6.18 -5.50 5.39
CA GLY A 77 -7.27 -6.33 4.93
C GLY A 77 -7.65 -7.44 5.93
N SER A 78 -8.66 -8.21 5.54
CA SER A 78 -9.02 -9.45 6.22
C SER A 78 -7.81 -10.38 6.39
N ASP A 79 -7.78 -11.15 7.47
CA ASP A 79 -6.67 -12.06 7.82
C ASP A 79 -5.28 -11.40 7.91
N ASN A 80 -5.24 -10.11 8.27
CA ASN A 80 -4.02 -9.29 8.36
C ASN A 80 -3.30 -9.10 7.02
N ARG A 81 -4.02 -9.20 5.89
CA ARG A 81 -3.46 -8.88 4.59
C ARG A 81 -3.00 -7.43 4.52
N ILE A 82 -1.91 -7.22 3.81
CA ILE A 82 -1.26 -5.90 3.63
C ILE A 82 -1.05 -5.55 2.17
N ASP A 83 -1.51 -6.43 1.27
CA ASP A 83 -1.35 -6.30 -0.17
C ASP A 83 -2.58 -5.71 -0.86
N GLY A 84 -3.42 -5.02 -0.07
CA GLY A 84 -4.56 -4.28 -0.54
C GLY A 84 -4.20 -2.85 -0.90
N PHE A 85 -4.77 -2.36 -2.00
CA PHE A 85 -4.59 -0.99 -2.45
C PHE A 85 -5.88 -0.44 -3.05
N ASP A 86 -5.96 0.88 -3.16
CA ASP A 86 -7.03 1.58 -3.84
C ASP A 86 -6.47 2.79 -4.60
N VAL A 87 -7.32 3.43 -5.39
CA VAL A 87 -6.94 4.62 -6.18
C VAL A 87 -6.36 5.73 -5.31
N TRP A 88 -6.92 5.98 -4.12
CA TRP A 88 -6.49 7.09 -3.28
C TRP A 88 -5.10 6.85 -2.72
N ARG A 89 -4.81 5.62 -2.26
CA ARG A 89 -3.48 5.24 -1.74
C ARG A 89 -2.40 5.30 -2.82
N LEU A 90 -2.71 4.79 -4.00
CA LEU A 90 -1.79 4.86 -5.15
C LEU A 90 -1.54 6.31 -5.56
N TYR A 91 -2.57 7.16 -5.51
CA TYR A 91 -2.44 8.59 -5.79
C TYR A 91 -1.54 9.29 -4.78
N ILE A 92 -1.75 9.10 -3.48
CA ILE A 92 -0.92 9.70 -2.43
C ILE A 92 0.53 9.22 -2.57
N TYR A 93 0.73 7.91 -2.77
CA TYR A 93 2.05 7.32 -2.94
C TYR A 93 2.81 7.89 -4.16
N ALA A 94 2.13 8.03 -5.30
CA ALA A 94 2.69 8.64 -6.50
C ALA A 94 2.99 10.14 -6.32
N SER A 95 2.11 10.86 -5.60
CA SER A 95 2.23 12.30 -5.36
C SER A 95 3.42 12.65 -4.46
N ASP A 96 3.79 11.74 -3.56
CA ASP A 96 5.00 11.82 -2.74
C ASP A 96 6.28 11.54 -3.56
N ARG A 97 6.15 10.99 -4.78
CA ARG A 97 7.26 10.59 -5.67
C ARG A 97 7.12 11.15 -7.09
N PRO A 98 6.93 12.47 -7.27
CA PRO A 98 6.59 13.05 -8.57
C PRO A 98 7.70 12.90 -9.61
N SER A 99 8.96 12.77 -9.18
CA SER A 99 10.09 12.51 -10.08
C SER A 99 10.04 11.12 -10.72
N LYS A 100 9.45 10.13 -10.03
CA LYS A 100 9.31 8.73 -10.49
C LYS A 100 7.97 8.49 -11.16
N TYR A 101 6.88 9.02 -10.61
CA TYR A 101 5.51 8.73 -11.03
C TYR A 101 4.71 9.98 -11.47
N LYS A 102 5.35 10.91 -12.19
CA LYS A 102 4.75 12.18 -12.62
C LYS A 102 3.35 12.04 -13.24
N LYS A 103 3.14 11.01 -14.08
CA LYS A 103 1.86 10.70 -14.73
C LYS A 103 0.74 10.41 -13.72
N TYR A 104 1.08 9.77 -12.61
CA TYR A 104 0.15 9.36 -11.56
C TYR A 104 -0.02 10.41 -10.44
N CYS A 105 0.62 11.57 -10.58
CA CYS A 105 0.23 12.77 -9.81
C CYS A 105 -1.10 13.36 -10.31
N ASP A 106 -1.70 12.82 -11.37
CA ASP A 106 -3.09 13.06 -11.74
C ASP A 106 -3.96 11.86 -11.34
N LYS A 107 -4.83 12.07 -10.35
CA LYS A 107 -5.73 11.02 -9.85
C LYS A 107 -6.64 10.46 -10.95
N LYS A 108 -7.06 11.26 -11.93
CA LYS A 108 -7.93 10.79 -13.02
C LYS A 108 -7.23 9.76 -13.90
N THR A 109 -5.92 9.90 -14.07
CA THR A 109 -5.11 8.93 -14.82
C THR A 109 -5.07 7.59 -14.09
N ILE A 110 -4.90 7.59 -12.77
CA ILE A 110 -5.00 6.36 -11.96
C ILE A 110 -6.41 5.77 -12.07
N GLU A 111 -7.46 6.58 -11.85
CA GLU A 111 -8.87 6.11 -11.90
C GLU A 111 -9.17 5.41 -13.22
N LYS A 112 -8.75 5.98 -14.35
CA LYS A 112 -8.93 5.40 -15.68
C LYS A 112 -8.24 4.04 -15.81
N GLU A 113 -6.93 3.98 -15.54
CA GLU A 113 -6.15 2.74 -15.69
C GLU A 113 -6.57 1.67 -14.68
N PHE A 114 -7.03 2.07 -13.50
CA PHE A 114 -7.56 1.17 -12.49
C PHE A 114 -8.81 0.45 -12.99
N GLN A 115 -9.73 1.16 -13.66
CA GLN A 115 -10.89 0.54 -14.29
C GLN A 115 -10.49 -0.39 -15.45
N GLU A 116 -9.47 -0.04 -16.23
CA GLU A 116 -8.92 -0.92 -17.27
C GLU A 116 -8.35 -2.22 -16.67
N TYR A 117 -7.69 -2.15 -15.50
CA TYR A 117 -7.15 -3.33 -14.80
C TYR A 117 -8.25 -4.20 -14.21
N ILE A 118 -9.34 -3.60 -13.69
CA ILE A 118 -10.54 -4.36 -13.28
C ILE A 118 -11.15 -5.07 -14.48
N ALA A 119 -11.34 -4.36 -15.60
CA ALA A 119 -11.98 -4.90 -16.81
C ALA A 119 -11.15 -5.99 -17.53
N SER A 120 -9.85 -6.09 -17.21
CA SER A 120 -8.93 -7.09 -17.76
C SER A 120 -8.52 -8.16 -16.74
N ASP A 121 -9.22 -8.26 -15.61
CA ASP A 121 -8.97 -9.23 -14.54
C ASP A 121 -7.52 -9.23 -14.03
N ARG A 122 -6.87 -8.06 -14.05
CA ARG A 122 -5.52 -7.87 -13.51
C ARG A 122 -5.53 -7.51 -12.03
N ILE A 123 -6.63 -6.91 -11.58
CA ILE A 123 -6.91 -6.64 -10.17
C ILE A 123 -8.34 -7.04 -9.84
N GLU A 124 -8.54 -7.49 -8.61
CA GLU A 124 -9.86 -7.89 -8.12
C GLU A 124 -10.10 -7.31 -6.73
N LYS A 125 -11.37 -7.23 -6.30
CA LYS A 125 -11.69 -6.80 -4.94
C LYS A 125 -11.12 -7.81 -3.94
N MET A 126 -10.47 -7.29 -2.90
CA MET A 126 -9.95 -8.11 -1.80
C MET A 126 -11.06 -8.82 -1.04
N SER A 127 -12.20 -8.15 -0.85
CA SER A 127 -13.38 -8.70 -0.18
C SER A 127 -14.63 -7.96 -0.65
N THR A 128 -15.80 -8.53 -0.35
CA THR A 128 -17.09 -7.89 -0.67
C THR A 128 -17.39 -6.69 0.23
N SER A 129 -16.73 -6.58 1.39
CA SER A 129 -16.97 -5.52 2.38
C SER A 129 -15.99 -4.35 2.29
N ASP A 130 -14.86 -4.55 1.61
CA ASP A 130 -13.77 -3.56 1.61
C ASP A 130 -13.68 -2.86 0.24
N ASN A 131 -13.03 -1.70 0.23
CA ASN A 131 -12.76 -0.93 -0.99
C ASN A 131 -11.35 -1.19 -1.54
N LEU A 132 -10.65 -2.19 -1.00
CA LEU A 132 -9.31 -2.57 -1.41
C LEU A 132 -9.35 -3.58 -2.56
N TYR A 133 -8.36 -3.48 -3.43
CA TYR A 133 -8.09 -4.38 -4.53
C TYR A 133 -6.72 -5.02 -4.37
N VAL A 134 -6.55 -6.16 -5.04
CA VAL A 134 -5.32 -6.95 -5.01
C VAL A 134 -4.93 -7.31 -6.44
N LEU A 135 -3.63 -7.52 -6.69
CA LEU A 135 -3.18 -8.06 -7.97
C LEU A 135 -3.67 -9.50 -8.11
N VAL A 136 -4.30 -9.80 -9.25
CA VAL A 136 -4.60 -11.19 -9.63
C VAL A 136 -3.28 -11.82 -10.02
N ARG A 137 -2.81 -12.77 -9.20
CA ARG A 137 -1.66 -13.60 -9.60
C ARG A 137 -2.18 -14.60 -10.62
N PRO A 138 -1.53 -14.77 -11.79
CA PRO A 138 -1.86 -15.89 -12.65
C PRO A 138 -1.70 -17.13 -11.79
N GLU A 139 -2.78 -17.88 -11.59
CA GLU A 139 -2.66 -19.16 -10.92
C GLU A 139 -1.57 -19.93 -11.68
N LEU A 140 -0.60 -20.46 -10.92
CA LEU A 140 0.08 -21.67 -11.35
C LEU A 140 -1.04 -22.71 -11.47
N THR A 141 -1.71 -22.73 -12.61
CA THR A 141 -2.68 -23.74 -13.02
C THR A 141 -1.87 -25.00 -13.27
N GLY A 142 -1.34 -25.56 -12.19
CA GLY A 142 -0.90 -26.93 -12.11
C GLY A 142 -2.15 -27.78 -11.99
N LYS A 143 -2.65 -28.23 -13.13
CA LYS A 143 -3.30 -29.53 -13.25
C LYS A 143 -2.59 -30.33 -14.33
#